data_AF-A0A958QV96-F1
#
_entry.id   AF-A0A958QV96-F1
#
_cell.length_a   1.000
_cell.length_b   1.000
_cell.length_c   1.000
_cell.angle_alpha   90.00
_cell.angle_beta   90.00
_cell.angle_gamma   90.00
#
_symmetry.space_group_name_H-M   'P 1'
#
loop_
_entity.id
_entity.type
_entity.pdbx_description
1 polymer ?
#
loop_
_entity_poly.entity_id
_entity_poly.type
_entity_poly.pdbx_seq_one_letter_code
_entity_poly.pdbx_strand_id
1 'polypeptide(L)'
;AGSLATNISPESREDIFNAYAKTQGQLPENLIVSSSVMDYFSFMDGYMLGHQIELGSIENFSYDQKAIDIVYLGKKHNIIPYSCSHVDTNKYIDCKTFDYGKSFVEYVAFQIPIELKALPFRLYQSYLSAKAPLESDKTFPLHLVSPNDALSTHSESDLVDRMFSIRKRLIWAFKDYGKMLVPRQDAFNIPPLDIKSNRQMFRQLELKYLAAEIERVSKLIVKSRDLKFWQEIGLSISSIPQLETLIPRVNGFSYTQWAQERFYSLLINNVVNINSDQKNISFNQTEVDEIKELTNGFFQSLARNIHEYDINEIFKQIHDSPGKIIPQYKDDAVTIASDDITEQLAEVILNRITEYAFSPEIPEDFSEESSYLFKIKLPNTDSSVETVIPQFKYHYNIRLSAINLLHVGLYPGGREYPFWGRLQKNKLRKIFDTKFLLWNQTRRAWRTFINEQEWDAPEYRLIESILPIDKFSDDDRSMFFNWFKEVQELCLSITEKNSNCWW
;
A
#
# COMPACT_ATOMS: atom_id res chain seq x y z
N ALA A 1 0.44 -24.25 6.88
CA ALA A 1 0.05 -23.14 6.00
C ALA A 1 1.30 -22.52 5.44
N GLY A 2 1.42 -22.48 4.12
CA GLY A 2 2.50 -21.79 3.45
C GLY A 2 3.64 -22.69 2.98
N SER A 3 4.23 -22.26 1.87
CA SER A 3 5.15 -23.02 1.03
C SER A 3 6.61 -22.73 1.39
N LEU A 4 6.94 -22.71 2.67
CA LEU A 4 8.23 -22.25 3.21
C LEU A 4 9.47 -23.02 2.73
N ALA A 5 9.33 -24.20 2.16
CA ALA A 5 10.44 -24.97 1.58
C ALA A 5 10.23 -25.36 0.12
N THR A 6 9.23 -24.80 -0.58
CA THR A 6 9.13 -24.99 -2.03
C THR A 6 10.39 -24.47 -2.71
N ASN A 7 10.87 -25.19 -3.71
CA ASN A 7 11.97 -24.73 -4.57
C ASN A 7 11.48 -24.28 -5.95
N ILE A 8 10.18 -24.02 -6.07
CA ILE A 8 9.55 -23.48 -7.28
C ILE A 8 9.50 -21.96 -7.14
N SER A 9 10.02 -21.23 -8.13
CA SER A 9 9.75 -19.78 -8.20
C SER A 9 8.34 -19.55 -8.74
N PRO A 10 7.61 -18.53 -8.27
CA PRO A 10 6.31 -18.18 -8.83
C PRO A 10 6.33 -18.02 -10.36
N GLU A 11 7.37 -17.40 -10.90
CA GLU A 11 7.54 -17.17 -12.33
C GLU A 11 7.73 -18.46 -13.15
N SER A 12 8.42 -19.47 -12.60
CA SER A 12 8.68 -20.73 -13.31
C SER A 12 7.56 -21.74 -13.19
N ARG A 13 6.59 -21.51 -12.29
CA ARG A 13 5.57 -22.50 -11.95
C ARG A 13 4.73 -22.91 -13.15
N GLU A 14 4.25 -21.94 -13.93
CA GLU A 14 3.44 -22.24 -15.12
C GLU A 14 4.25 -23.00 -16.17
N ASP A 15 5.50 -22.61 -16.41
CA ASP A 15 6.38 -23.28 -17.35
C ASP A 15 6.68 -24.73 -16.91
N ILE A 16 6.94 -24.95 -15.61
CA ILE A 16 7.14 -26.29 -15.03
C ILE A 16 5.87 -27.13 -15.17
N PHE A 17 4.71 -26.58 -14.84
CA PHE A 17 3.44 -27.29 -14.94
C PHE A 17 3.09 -27.63 -16.39
N ASN A 18 3.32 -26.71 -17.33
CA ASN A 18 3.13 -26.95 -18.75
C ASN A 18 4.08 -28.02 -19.28
N ALA A 19 5.33 -28.06 -18.82
CA ALA A 19 6.26 -29.14 -19.15
C ALA A 19 5.75 -30.48 -18.61
N TYR A 20 5.37 -30.53 -17.33
CA TYR A 20 4.77 -31.70 -16.68
C TYR A 20 3.54 -32.25 -17.44
N ALA A 21 2.64 -31.36 -17.87
CA ALA A 21 1.45 -31.74 -18.64
C ALA A 21 1.82 -32.31 -20.03
N LYS A 22 2.82 -31.73 -20.70
CA LYS A 22 3.29 -32.20 -22.03
C LYS A 22 4.06 -33.51 -21.97
N THR A 23 4.82 -33.74 -20.90
CA THR A 23 5.60 -34.97 -20.70
C THR A 23 4.76 -36.10 -20.07
N GLN A 24 3.46 -35.88 -19.88
CA GLN A 24 2.53 -36.84 -19.27
C GLN A 24 3.00 -37.32 -17.89
N GLY A 25 3.52 -36.42 -17.06
CA GLY A 25 3.84 -36.72 -15.66
C GLY A 25 5.29 -36.47 -15.25
N GLN A 26 6.22 -36.25 -16.18
CA GLN A 26 7.62 -36.12 -15.77
C GLN A 26 7.89 -34.76 -15.10
N LEU A 27 8.25 -34.80 -13.82
CA LEU A 27 8.71 -33.66 -13.05
C LEU A 27 10.25 -33.56 -13.05
N PRO A 28 10.82 -32.36 -12.94
CA PRO A 28 12.26 -32.18 -12.72
C PRO A 28 12.76 -32.96 -11.50
N GLU A 29 13.96 -33.56 -11.63
CA GLU A 29 14.63 -34.18 -10.49
C GLU A 29 14.85 -33.13 -9.38
N ASN A 30 14.54 -33.51 -8.13
CA ASN A 30 14.63 -32.65 -6.94
C ASN A 30 13.63 -31.49 -6.87
N LEU A 31 12.53 -31.51 -7.64
CA LEU A 31 11.44 -30.54 -7.45
C LEU A 31 10.84 -30.69 -6.04
N ILE A 32 10.74 -29.60 -5.29
CA ILE A 32 10.04 -29.54 -4.00
C ILE A 32 8.83 -28.65 -4.23
N VAL A 33 7.67 -29.28 -4.43
CA VAL A 33 6.43 -28.54 -4.75
C VAL A 33 5.95 -27.75 -3.54
N SER A 34 6.11 -28.30 -2.33
CA SER A 34 5.69 -27.70 -1.07
C SER A 34 6.45 -28.29 0.11
N SER A 35 6.16 -27.81 1.32
CA SER A 35 6.94 -28.02 2.52
C SER A 35 6.15 -28.29 3.80
N SER A 36 4.80 -28.38 3.78
CA SER A 36 4.03 -28.29 5.02
C SER A 36 2.80 -29.20 5.12
N VAL A 37 2.69 -29.85 6.28
CA VAL A 37 1.39 -30.21 6.91
C VAL A 37 0.53 -28.94 7.03
N MET A 38 -0.53 -28.85 6.24
CA MET A 38 -1.45 -27.69 6.08
C MET A 38 -1.06 -26.66 5.02
N ASP A 39 -0.29 -27.00 3.97
CA ASP A 39 -0.18 -26.11 2.83
C ASP A 39 -1.48 -26.05 2.01
N TYR A 40 -1.78 -24.88 1.45
CA TYR A 40 -2.94 -24.67 0.60
C TYR A 40 -2.45 -24.55 -0.84
N PHE A 41 -2.48 -25.68 -1.54
CA PHE A 41 -1.93 -25.78 -2.89
C PHE A 41 -2.73 -24.98 -3.90
N SER A 42 -2.00 -24.34 -4.82
CA SER A 42 -2.60 -23.95 -6.10
C SER A 42 -3.01 -25.21 -6.88
N PHE A 43 -3.87 -25.04 -7.89
CA PHE A 43 -4.25 -26.15 -8.77
C PHE A 43 -3.01 -26.88 -9.33
N MET A 44 -2.03 -26.13 -9.85
CA MET A 44 -0.83 -26.69 -10.45
C MET A 44 0.02 -27.47 -9.43
N ASP A 45 0.23 -26.88 -8.25
CA ASP A 45 1.01 -27.52 -7.18
C ASP A 45 0.33 -28.79 -6.67
N GLY A 46 -1.02 -28.80 -6.57
CA GLY A 46 -1.77 -29.97 -6.14
C GLY A 46 -1.59 -31.19 -7.06
N TYR A 47 -1.60 -30.96 -8.38
CA TYR A 47 -1.35 -32.04 -9.35
C TYR A 47 0.09 -32.56 -9.28
N MET A 48 1.07 -31.65 -9.25
CA MET A 48 2.48 -32.05 -9.19
C MET A 48 2.79 -32.79 -7.87
N LEU A 49 2.28 -32.31 -6.74
CA LEU A 49 2.44 -32.97 -5.46
C LEU A 49 1.77 -34.35 -5.44
N GLY A 50 0.55 -34.45 -5.96
CA GLY A 50 -0.16 -35.74 -6.08
C GLY A 50 0.65 -36.78 -6.85
N HIS A 51 1.31 -36.36 -7.93
CA HIS A 51 2.20 -37.23 -8.69
C HIS A 51 3.46 -37.63 -7.92
N GLN A 52 4.09 -36.70 -7.18
CA GLN A 52 5.24 -37.03 -6.33
C GLN A 52 4.89 -38.02 -5.21
N ILE A 53 3.67 -37.94 -4.66
CA ILE A 53 3.13 -38.91 -3.70
C ILE A 53 2.96 -40.28 -4.35
N GLU A 54 2.36 -40.33 -5.55
CA GLU A 54 2.14 -41.57 -6.31
C GLU A 54 3.46 -42.31 -6.60
N LEU A 55 4.50 -41.57 -7.00
CA LEU A 55 5.82 -42.14 -7.27
C LEU A 55 6.61 -42.56 -6.01
N GLY A 56 6.15 -42.17 -4.82
CA GLY A 56 6.92 -42.32 -3.58
C GLY A 56 8.23 -41.55 -3.60
N SER A 57 8.35 -40.51 -4.42
CA SER A 57 9.58 -39.73 -4.62
C SER A 57 9.82 -38.69 -3.52
N ILE A 58 8.86 -38.52 -2.61
CA ILE A 58 8.95 -37.60 -1.47
C ILE A 58 9.52 -38.38 -0.28
N GLU A 59 10.82 -38.25 -0.05
CA GLU A 59 11.37 -38.42 1.29
C GLU A 59 10.79 -37.29 2.15
N ASN A 60 10.27 -37.59 3.36
CA ASN A 60 9.63 -36.60 4.22
C ASN A 60 10.44 -35.29 4.22
N PHE A 61 9.81 -34.17 3.83
CA PHE A 61 10.53 -32.90 3.85
C PHE A 61 11.10 -32.68 5.24
N SER A 62 12.32 -32.15 5.34
CA SER A 62 13.01 -31.97 6.63
C SER A 62 12.19 -31.17 7.64
N TYR A 63 11.28 -30.33 7.13
CA TYR A 63 10.24 -29.62 7.87
C TYR A 63 9.15 -30.54 8.41
N ASP A 64 8.53 -31.36 7.56
CA ASP A 64 7.45 -32.28 7.93
C ASP A 64 7.93 -33.36 8.88
N GLN A 65 9.17 -33.84 8.72
CA GLN A 65 9.74 -34.82 9.66
C GLN A 65 9.81 -34.26 11.09
N LYS A 66 10.12 -32.97 11.27
CA LYS A 66 10.15 -32.33 12.60
C LYS A 66 8.74 -32.19 13.19
N ALA A 67 7.76 -31.81 12.36
CA ALA A 67 6.38 -31.76 12.80
C ALA A 67 5.89 -33.15 13.23
N ILE A 68 6.22 -34.20 12.45
CA ILE A 68 5.89 -35.59 12.74
C ILE A 68 6.53 -36.04 14.06
N ASP A 69 7.83 -35.77 14.23
CA ASP A 69 8.61 -36.10 15.41
C ASP A 69 7.98 -35.57 16.71
N ILE A 70 7.33 -34.41 16.65
CA ILE A 70 6.75 -33.76 17.82
C ILE A 70 5.32 -34.23 18.05
N VAL A 71 4.49 -34.13 17.01
CA VAL A 71 3.05 -34.38 17.12
C VAL A 71 2.78 -35.85 17.33
N TYR A 72 3.52 -36.74 16.64
CA TYR A 72 3.27 -38.18 16.68
C TYR A 72 4.29 -38.94 17.52
N LEU A 73 5.55 -38.49 17.58
CA LEU A 73 6.60 -39.22 18.31
C LEU A 73 6.96 -38.60 19.67
N GLY A 74 6.34 -37.47 20.04
CA GLY A 74 6.54 -36.81 21.34
C GLY A 74 7.97 -36.31 21.58
N LYS A 75 8.79 -36.16 20.52
CA LYS A 75 10.14 -35.62 20.65
C LYS A 75 10.06 -34.16 21.10
N LYS A 76 10.89 -33.78 22.07
CA LYS A 76 11.00 -32.39 22.51
C LYS A 76 11.97 -31.66 21.59
N HIS A 77 11.50 -30.61 20.95
CA HIS A 77 12.35 -29.65 20.24
C HIS A 77 12.15 -28.25 20.87
N ASN A 78 12.99 -27.26 20.53
CA ASN A 78 12.97 -25.91 21.12
C ASN A 78 11.91 -24.94 20.52
N ILE A 79 11.51 -23.95 21.33
CA ILE A 79 10.30 -23.09 21.38
C ILE A 79 9.85 -22.33 20.08
N ILE A 80 10.33 -22.65 18.89
CA ILE A 80 9.86 -22.05 17.62
C ILE A 80 8.83 -22.99 16.99
N PRO A 81 7.68 -22.49 16.47
CA PRO A 81 6.71 -23.36 15.82
C PRO A 81 7.35 -24.08 14.62
N TYR A 82 7.24 -25.39 14.63
CA TYR A 82 7.81 -26.26 13.60
C TYR A 82 6.99 -26.24 12.33
N SER A 83 5.69 -25.99 12.48
CA SER A 83 4.72 -25.83 11.41
C SER A 83 4.07 -24.46 11.51
N CYS A 84 3.82 -23.80 10.39
CA CYS A 84 2.91 -22.67 10.34
C CYS A 84 1.46 -23.17 10.48
N SER A 85 0.85 -22.99 11.65
CA SER A 85 -0.56 -23.28 11.90
C SER A 85 -1.45 -22.07 11.62
N HIS A 86 -2.78 -22.25 11.56
CA HIS A 86 -3.73 -21.11 11.52
C HIS A 86 -3.56 -20.12 12.66
N VAL A 87 -3.09 -20.56 13.82
CA VAL A 87 -2.83 -19.66 14.97
C VAL A 87 -1.57 -18.82 14.72
N ASP A 88 -0.65 -19.32 13.91
CA ASP A 88 0.63 -18.67 13.60
C ASP A 88 0.53 -17.71 12.41
N THR A 89 -0.53 -17.79 11.60
CA THR A 89 -0.70 -16.89 10.44
C THR A 89 -0.84 -15.43 10.80
N ASN A 90 -1.17 -15.12 12.06
CA ASN A 90 -1.20 -13.74 12.58
C ASN A 90 0.06 -13.37 13.36
N LYS A 91 1.00 -14.31 13.55
CA LYS A 91 2.24 -14.12 14.31
C LYS A 91 3.45 -13.93 13.43
N TYR A 92 3.54 -14.68 12.32
CA TYR A 92 4.67 -14.63 11.39
C TYR A 92 4.22 -14.16 10.01
N ILE A 93 5.06 -13.39 9.35
CA ILE A 93 4.72 -12.66 8.11
C ILE A 93 4.78 -13.58 6.89
N ASP A 94 5.74 -14.50 6.90
CA ASP A 94 5.99 -15.57 5.96
C ASP A 94 5.19 -16.85 6.28
N CYS A 95 4.17 -16.76 7.13
CA CYS A 95 3.30 -17.87 7.51
C CYS A 95 1.89 -17.53 7.05
N LYS A 96 1.55 -17.75 5.78
CA LYS A 96 0.23 -17.42 5.24
C LYS A 96 -0.34 -18.59 4.45
N THR A 97 -1.66 -18.64 4.40
CA THR A 97 -2.36 -19.54 3.50
C THR A 97 -2.21 -19.03 2.07
N PHE A 98 -2.02 -19.94 1.11
CA PHE A 98 -1.84 -19.61 -0.30
C PHE A 98 -0.65 -18.68 -0.58
N ASP A 99 0.33 -18.61 0.33
CA ASP A 99 1.64 -18.10 -0.07
C ASP A 99 2.35 -19.19 -0.89
N TYR A 100 3.12 -18.74 -1.86
CA TYR A 100 3.73 -19.66 -2.79
C TYR A 100 5.01 -19.06 -3.36
N GLY A 101 5.99 -19.91 -3.62
CA GLY A 101 7.33 -19.48 -3.97
C GLY A 101 8.34 -19.71 -2.84
N LYS A 102 9.63 -19.63 -3.18
CA LYS A 102 10.73 -19.97 -2.27
C LYS A 102 10.84 -19.07 -1.05
N SER A 103 10.28 -17.87 -1.11
CA SER A 103 10.30 -16.92 -0.02
C SER A 103 9.11 -15.98 -0.05
N PHE A 104 8.80 -15.43 1.12
CA PHE A 104 7.77 -14.40 1.27
C PHE A 104 8.04 -13.14 0.42
N VAL A 105 9.30 -12.74 0.25
CA VAL A 105 9.68 -11.58 -0.57
C VAL A 105 9.38 -11.84 -2.04
N GLU A 106 9.70 -13.05 -2.50
CA GLU A 106 9.42 -13.49 -3.88
C GLU A 106 7.91 -13.57 -4.14
N TYR A 107 7.14 -14.10 -3.20
CA TYR A 107 5.68 -14.10 -3.25
C TYR A 107 5.12 -12.67 -3.38
N VAL A 108 5.61 -11.74 -2.54
CA VAL A 108 5.17 -10.33 -2.58
C VAL A 108 5.47 -9.70 -3.93
N ALA A 109 6.69 -9.86 -4.42
CA ALA A 109 7.12 -9.31 -5.71
C ALA A 109 6.23 -9.78 -6.87
N PHE A 110 5.84 -11.05 -6.85
CA PHE A 110 5.06 -11.67 -7.91
C PHE A 110 3.55 -11.40 -7.79
N GLN A 111 3.01 -11.35 -6.57
CA GLN A 111 1.57 -11.19 -6.38
C GLN A 111 1.10 -9.76 -6.71
N ILE A 112 1.92 -8.72 -6.51
CA ILE A 112 1.55 -7.34 -6.85
C ILE A 112 1.17 -7.20 -8.34
N PRO A 113 2.01 -7.56 -9.33
CA PRO A 113 1.65 -7.43 -10.74
C PRO A 113 0.46 -8.31 -11.10
N ILE A 114 0.27 -9.47 -10.46
CA ILE A 114 -0.94 -10.29 -10.65
C ILE A 114 -2.20 -9.53 -10.23
N GLU A 115 -2.21 -8.96 -9.03
CA GLU A 115 -3.38 -8.22 -8.53
C GLU A 115 -3.69 -7.00 -9.41
N LEU A 116 -2.65 -6.28 -9.85
CA LEU A 116 -2.80 -5.14 -10.77
C LEU A 116 -3.36 -5.59 -12.13
N LYS A 117 -2.82 -6.69 -12.69
CA LYS A 117 -3.29 -7.22 -13.97
C LYS A 117 -4.69 -7.81 -13.90
N ALA A 118 -5.14 -8.25 -12.72
CA ALA A 118 -6.43 -8.90 -12.53
C ALA A 118 -7.62 -7.93 -12.58
N LEU A 119 -7.43 -6.65 -12.25
CA LEU A 119 -8.53 -5.69 -12.14
C LEU A 119 -9.39 -5.60 -13.42
N PRO A 120 -8.84 -5.40 -14.64
CA PRO A 120 -9.64 -5.33 -15.85
C PRO A 120 -10.47 -6.59 -16.10
N PHE A 121 -9.91 -7.77 -15.78
CA PHE A 121 -10.59 -9.04 -15.93
C PHE A 121 -11.70 -9.23 -14.89
N ARG A 122 -11.48 -8.82 -13.64
CA ARG A 122 -12.49 -8.87 -12.58
C ARG A 122 -13.69 -7.98 -12.92
N LEU A 123 -13.43 -6.74 -13.36
CA LEU A 123 -14.48 -5.84 -13.83
C LEU A 123 -15.25 -6.47 -15.00
N TYR A 124 -14.54 -6.97 -16.00
CA TYR A 124 -15.15 -7.68 -17.13
C TYR A 124 -16.02 -8.86 -16.68
N GLN A 125 -15.52 -9.70 -15.78
CA GLN A 125 -16.26 -10.83 -15.23
C GLN A 125 -17.49 -10.41 -14.42
N SER A 126 -17.42 -9.31 -13.66
CA SER A 126 -18.58 -8.75 -12.96
C SER A 126 -19.68 -8.34 -13.94
N TYR A 127 -19.34 -7.59 -14.99
CA TYR A 127 -20.30 -7.18 -16.03
C TYR A 127 -20.86 -8.38 -16.80
N LEU A 128 -20.02 -9.37 -17.10
CA LEU A 128 -20.44 -10.60 -17.76
C LEU A 128 -21.42 -11.40 -16.88
N SER A 129 -21.09 -11.58 -15.60
CA SER A 129 -21.92 -12.33 -14.64
C SER A 129 -23.26 -11.65 -14.40
N ALA A 130 -23.29 -10.32 -14.44
CA ALA A 130 -24.52 -9.57 -14.28
C ALA A 130 -25.40 -9.63 -15.55
N LYS A 131 -24.79 -9.58 -16.74
CA LYS A 131 -25.49 -9.79 -18.01
C LYS A 131 -26.03 -11.22 -18.16
N ALA A 132 -25.28 -12.20 -17.69
CA ALA A 132 -25.62 -13.62 -17.81
C ALA A 132 -25.23 -14.39 -16.54
N PRO A 133 -26.09 -14.38 -15.52
CA PRO A 133 -25.85 -15.12 -14.28
C PRO A 133 -25.74 -16.62 -14.57
N LEU A 134 -24.75 -17.29 -13.96
CA LEU A 134 -24.46 -18.72 -14.19
C LEU A 134 -25.67 -19.64 -13.97
N GLU A 135 -26.58 -19.27 -13.07
CA GLU A 135 -27.76 -20.07 -12.71
C GLU A 135 -29.02 -19.70 -13.51
N SER A 136 -28.91 -18.79 -14.49
CA SER A 136 -30.05 -18.25 -15.23
C SER A 136 -29.92 -18.54 -16.73
N ASP A 137 -30.94 -19.18 -17.31
CA ASP A 137 -31.08 -19.28 -18.78
C ASP A 137 -31.35 -17.92 -19.44
N LYS A 138 -31.64 -16.90 -18.64
CA LYS A 138 -31.98 -15.54 -19.08
C LYS A 138 -30.74 -14.65 -19.05
N THR A 139 -30.52 -13.97 -20.16
CA THR A 139 -29.64 -12.81 -20.26
C THR A 139 -30.41 -11.55 -19.90
N PHE A 140 -29.82 -10.66 -19.11
CA PHE A 140 -30.42 -9.39 -18.75
C PHE A 140 -29.83 -8.26 -19.61
N PRO A 141 -30.67 -7.38 -20.17
CA PRO A 141 -30.21 -6.11 -20.73
C PRO A 141 -29.39 -5.33 -19.70
N LEU A 142 -28.30 -4.70 -20.14
CA LEU A 142 -27.38 -4.04 -19.23
C LEU A 142 -28.02 -2.89 -18.43
N HIS A 143 -28.95 -2.14 -19.01
CA HIS A 143 -29.68 -1.08 -18.28
C HIS A 143 -30.54 -1.60 -17.10
N LEU A 144 -30.75 -2.92 -16.98
CA LEU A 144 -31.40 -3.56 -15.83
C LEU A 144 -30.39 -4.08 -14.80
N VAL A 145 -29.10 -4.05 -15.13
CA VAL A 145 -27.99 -4.35 -14.24
C VAL A 145 -27.45 -3.01 -13.73
N SER A 146 -27.62 -2.73 -12.44
CA SER A 146 -26.98 -1.56 -11.87
C SER A 146 -25.46 -1.72 -11.97
N PRO A 147 -24.72 -0.75 -12.53
CA PRO A 147 -23.26 -0.72 -12.48
C PRO A 147 -22.76 -0.80 -11.05
N ASN A 148 -23.51 -0.21 -10.11
CA ASN A 148 -23.22 -0.33 -8.70
C ASN A 148 -23.37 -1.77 -8.21
N ASP A 149 -24.23 -2.61 -8.78
CA ASP A 149 -24.32 -4.02 -8.40
C ASP A 149 -23.12 -4.81 -8.95
N ALA A 150 -22.73 -4.57 -10.20
CA ALA A 150 -21.52 -5.17 -10.79
C ALA A 150 -20.22 -4.72 -10.08
N LEU A 151 -20.20 -3.48 -9.60
CA LEU A 151 -19.09 -2.90 -8.85
C LEU A 151 -19.22 -3.12 -7.33
N SER A 152 -20.40 -3.47 -6.79
CA SER A 152 -20.65 -3.62 -5.35
C SER A 152 -19.84 -4.75 -4.72
N THR A 153 -19.49 -5.77 -5.50
CA THR A 153 -18.62 -6.86 -5.05
C THR A 153 -17.19 -6.40 -4.79
N HIS A 154 -16.83 -5.21 -5.28
CA HIS A 154 -15.49 -4.64 -5.30
C HIS A 154 -15.55 -3.14 -5.04
N SER A 155 -15.77 -2.75 -3.77
CA SER A 155 -15.59 -1.34 -3.42
C SER A 155 -14.18 -0.89 -3.82
N GLU A 156 -14.04 0.37 -4.23
CA GLU A 156 -12.72 0.91 -4.62
C GLU A 156 -11.70 0.73 -3.49
N SER A 157 -12.14 0.89 -2.23
CA SER A 157 -11.32 0.62 -1.05
C SER A 157 -10.88 -0.83 -0.97
N ASP A 158 -11.76 -1.81 -1.24
CA ASP A 158 -11.40 -3.24 -1.20
C ASP A 158 -10.40 -3.60 -2.30
N LEU A 159 -10.53 -2.99 -3.49
CA LEU A 159 -9.61 -3.20 -4.60
C LEU A 159 -8.22 -2.67 -4.27
N VAL A 160 -8.17 -1.44 -3.75
CA VAL A 160 -6.91 -0.82 -3.33
C VAL A 160 -6.31 -1.58 -2.14
N ASP A 161 -7.12 -1.98 -1.15
CA ASP A 161 -6.69 -2.85 -0.05
C ASP A 161 -6.08 -4.14 -0.57
N ARG A 162 -6.69 -4.82 -1.55
CA ARG A 162 -6.12 -6.05 -2.13
C ARG A 162 -4.79 -5.78 -2.82
N MET A 163 -4.74 -4.77 -3.69
CA MET A 163 -3.54 -4.39 -4.45
C MET A 163 -2.35 -4.09 -3.52
N PHE A 164 -2.60 -3.43 -2.39
CA PHE A 164 -1.55 -2.97 -1.50
C PHE A 164 -1.41 -3.80 -0.21
N SER A 165 -2.33 -4.70 0.12
CA SER A 165 -2.24 -5.57 1.32
C SER A 165 -0.98 -6.41 1.31
N ILE A 166 -0.51 -6.82 0.14
CA ILE A 166 0.73 -7.57 -0.05
C ILE A 166 1.94 -6.70 0.28
N ARG A 167 1.94 -5.43 -0.17
CA ARG A 167 2.98 -4.44 0.18
C ARG A 167 3.00 -4.16 1.66
N LYS A 168 1.81 -4.01 2.27
CA LYS A 168 1.65 -3.83 3.71
C LYS A 168 2.31 -4.95 4.50
N ARG A 169 2.18 -6.22 4.04
CA ARG A 169 2.86 -7.35 4.68
C ARG A 169 4.38 -7.21 4.61
N LEU A 170 4.93 -6.79 3.46
CA LEU A 170 6.37 -6.58 3.31
C LEU A 170 6.87 -5.46 4.22
N ILE A 171 6.18 -4.32 4.24
CA ILE A 171 6.45 -3.22 5.17
C ILE A 171 6.39 -3.71 6.63
N TRP A 172 5.43 -4.58 6.97
CA TRP A 172 5.30 -5.12 8.31
C TRP A 172 6.52 -5.96 8.74
N ALA A 173 7.25 -6.54 7.78
CA ALA A 173 8.48 -7.29 8.05
C ALA A 173 9.61 -6.42 8.60
N PHE A 174 9.54 -5.11 8.38
CA PHE A 174 10.50 -4.13 8.86
C PHE A 174 10.17 -3.56 10.25
N LYS A 175 8.95 -3.77 10.78
CA LYS A 175 8.59 -3.34 12.14
C LYS A 175 9.34 -4.15 13.21
N ASP A 176 9.60 -3.57 14.39
CA ASP A 176 10.34 -4.19 15.51
C ASP A 176 9.75 -5.49 16.09
N TYR A 177 8.51 -5.79 15.73
CA TYR A 177 7.77 -6.99 16.11
C TYR A 177 7.44 -7.86 14.90
N GLY A 178 7.89 -7.48 13.70
CA GLY A 178 7.76 -8.32 12.52
C GLY A 178 8.55 -9.60 12.77
N LYS A 179 7.86 -10.74 12.76
CA LYS A 179 8.49 -12.05 12.95
C LYS A 179 8.45 -12.81 11.64
N MET A 180 9.55 -13.46 11.33
CA MET A 180 9.64 -14.39 10.21
C MET A 180 9.99 -15.77 10.73
N LEU A 181 9.28 -16.78 10.24
CA LEU A 181 9.44 -18.15 10.66
C LEU A 181 10.71 -18.76 10.07
N VAL A 182 10.97 -18.56 8.77
CA VAL A 182 12.13 -19.15 8.06
C VAL A 182 13.47 -18.89 8.78
N PRO A 183 13.90 -17.63 9.03
CA PRO A 183 15.18 -17.37 9.69
C PRO A 183 15.24 -17.86 11.14
N ARG A 184 14.08 -18.02 11.81
CA ARG A 184 14.03 -18.63 13.15
C ARG A 184 14.25 -20.13 13.07
N GLN A 185 13.76 -20.79 12.03
CA GLN A 185 13.96 -22.22 11.84
C GLN A 185 15.42 -22.53 11.52
N ASP A 186 16.12 -21.70 10.75
CA ASP A 186 17.55 -21.90 10.52
C ASP A 186 18.40 -21.77 11.80
N ALA A 187 17.87 -21.04 12.79
CA ALA A 187 18.46 -20.88 14.11
C ALA A 187 18.19 -22.05 15.08
N PHE A 188 17.59 -23.17 14.64
CA PHE A 188 17.25 -24.31 15.51
C PHE A 188 18.47 -24.98 16.20
N ASN A 189 19.68 -24.82 15.65
CA ASN A 189 20.90 -25.34 16.26
C ASN A 189 21.44 -24.47 17.40
N ILE A 190 20.81 -23.32 17.66
CA ILE A 190 21.12 -22.50 18.82
C ILE A 190 20.44 -23.17 20.04
N PRO A 191 21.18 -23.44 21.14
CA PRO A 191 20.63 -24.02 22.37
C PRO A 191 19.36 -23.30 22.82
N PRO A 192 18.47 -23.93 23.63
CA PRO A 192 17.21 -23.33 24.08
C PRO A 192 17.48 -22.02 24.80
N LEU A 193 17.41 -20.96 24.03
CA LEU A 193 17.49 -19.60 24.48
C LEU A 193 16.04 -19.14 24.64
N ASP A 194 15.72 -18.56 25.79
CA ASP A 194 14.45 -17.89 25.97
C ASP A 194 14.28 -16.87 24.84
N ILE A 195 13.24 -17.04 24.03
CA ILE A 195 12.94 -16.16 22.88
C ILE A 195 12.84 -14.71 23.33
N LYS A 196 12.40 -14.46 24.57
CA LYS A 196 12.33 -13.11 25.13
C LYS A 196 13.72 -12.53 25.34
N SER A 197 14.66 -13.30 25.91
CA SER A 197 16.02 -12.84 26.18
C SER A 197 16.87 -12.69 24.92
N ASN A 198 16.47 -13.29 23.79
CA ASN A 198 17.20 -13.26 22.51
C ASN A 198 16.43 -12.58 21.37
N ARG A 199 15.43 -11.76 21.70
CA ARG A 199 14.61 -11.05 20.72
C ARG A 199 15.46 -10.26 19.72
N GLN A 200 16.50 -9.57 20.19
CA GLN A 200 17.38 -8.77 19.34
C GLN A 200 18.17 -9.62 18.35
N MET A 201 18.70 -10.78 18.78
CA MET A 201 19.40 -11.72 17.91
C MET A 201 18.47 -12.24 16.81
N PHE A 202 17.26 -12.71 17.17
CA PHE A 202 16.30 -13.16 16.16
C PHE A 202 15.92 -12.05 15.19
N ARG A 203 15.75 -10.82 15.69
CA ARG A 203 15.44 -9.68 14.83
C ARG A 203 16.55 -9.38 13.82
N GLN A 204 17.81 -9.47 14.24
CA GLN A 204 18.96 -9.33 13.33
C GLN A 204 19.00 -10.45 12.27
N LEU A 205 18.69 -11.69 12.65
CA LEU A 205 18.58 -12.79 11.69
C LEU A 205 17.45 -12.56 10.67
N GLU A 206 16.28 -12.09 11.13
CA GLU A 206 15.14 -11.76 10.29
C GLU A 206 15.46 -10.64 9.30
N LEU A 207 16.11 -9.56 9.75
CA LEU A 207 16.51 -8.44 8.91
C LEU A 207 17.60 -8.84 7.90
N LYS A 208 18.59 -9.64 8.33
CA LYS A 208 19.63 -10.17 7.43
C LYS A 208 19.04 -11.08 6.35
N TYR A 209 18.10 -11.96 6.72
CA TYR A 209 17.37 -12.79 5.77
C TYR A 209 16.59 -11.92 4.77
N LEU A 210 15.85 -10.93 5.27
CA LEU A 210 15.07 -10.01 4.45
C LEU A 210 15.96 -9.25 3.46
N ALA A 211 17.12 -8.77 3.88
CA ALA A 211 18.10 -8.11 3.02
C ALA A 211 18.61 -8.99 1.89
N ALA A 212 19.03 -10.21 2.21
CA ALA A 212 19.52 -11.17 1.21
C ALA A 212 18.42 -11.53 0.21
N GLU A 213 17.19 -11.73 0.68
CA GLU A 213 16.05 -12.05 -0.17
C GLU A 213 15.62 -10.88 -1.05
N ILE A 214 15.66 -9.66 -0.53
CA ILE A 214 15.39 -8.45 -1.32
C ILE A 214 16.40 -8.32 -2.44
N GLU A 215 17.69 -8.43 -2.13
CA GLU A 215 18.75 -8.36 -3.15
C GLU A 215 18.56 -9.44 -4.23
N ARG A 216 18.26 -10.67 -3.81
CA ARG A 216 18.05 -11.81 -4.72
C ARG A 216 16.84 -11.57 -5.63
N VAL A 217 15.69 -11.24 -5.06
CA VAL A 217 14.43 -11.10 -5.80
C VAL A 217 14.45 -9.87 -6.72
N SER A 218 15.03 -8.75 -6.30
CA SER A 218 15.17 -7.57 -7.15
C SER A 218 15.95 -7.88 -8.44
N LYS A 219 16.99 -8.72 -8.37
CA LYS A 219 17.73 -9.18 -9.56
C LYS A 219 16.90 -10.08 -10.48
N LEU A 220 15.91 -10.80 -9.93
CA LEU A 220 14.98 -11.62 -10.73
C LEU A 220 13.95 -10.75 -11.45
N ILE A 221 13.35 -9.77 -10.77
CA ILE A 221 12.36 -8.85 -11.35
C ILE A 221 12.95 -8.09 -12.55
N VAL A 222 14.20 -7.63 -12.45
CA VAL A 222 14.87 -6.94 -13.56
C VAL A 222 15.00 -7.83 -14.81
N LYS A 223 14.97 -9.16 -14.64
CA LYS A 223 15.04 -10.15 -15.73
C LYS A 223 13.68 -10.70 -16.14
N SER A 224 12.61 -10.37 -15.42
CA SER A 224 11.32 -11.03 -15.61
C SER A 224 10.53 -10.44 -16.78
N ARG A 225 9.56 -11.22 -17.27
CA ARG A 225 8.63 -10.80 -18.33
C ARG A 225 7.73 -9.65 -17.90
N ASP A 226 7.64 -9.37 -16.60
CA ASP A 226 6.81 -8.29 -16.05
C ASP A 226 7.40 -6.90 -16.24
N LEU A 227 8.68 -6.78 -16.62
CA LEU A 227 9.31 -5.49 -16.89
C LEU A 227 8.50 -4.66 -17.92
N LYS A 228 7.95 -5.32 -18.94
CA LYS A 228 7.11 -4.66 -19.94
C LYS A 228 5.82 -4.12 -19.33
N PHE A 229 5.15 -4.92 -18.50
CA PHE A 229 3.93 -4.49 -17.81
C PHE A 229 4.20 -3.28 -16.92
N TRP A 230 5.31 -3.30 -16.17
CA TRP A 230 5.69 -2.17 -15.33
C TRP A 230 5.94 -0.90 -16.14
N GLN A 231 6.63 -1.01 -17.28
CA GLN A 231 6.83 0.11 -18.19
C GLN A 231 5.50 0.65 -18.74
N GLU A 232 4.57 -0.24 -19.10
CA GLU A 232 3.22 0.11 -19.60
C GLU A 232 2.42 0.93 -18.57
N ILE A 233 2.55 0.63 -17.28
CA ILE A 233 1.87 1.41 -16.22
C ILE A 233 2.70 2.59 -15.69
N GLY A 234 3.72 3.02 -16.43
CA GLY A 234 4.49 4.24 -16.14
C GLY A 234 5.58 4.10 -15.09
N LEU A 235 6.08 2.87 -14.84
CA LEU A 235 7.21 2.65 -13.92
C LEU A 235 8.56 2.62 -14.64
N SER A 236 9.43 3.54 -14.24
CA SER A 236 10.83 3.57 -14.69
C SER A 236 11.70 2.72 -13.77
N ILE A 237 11.90 1.44 -14.09
CA ILE A 237 12.66 0.49 -13.25
C ILE A 237 14.19 0.70 -13.31
N SER A 238 14.70 1.45 -14.29
CA SER A 238 16.13 1.47 -14.64
C SER A 238 17.08 2.19 -13.66
N SER A 239 16.56 2.86 -12.62
CA SER A 239 17.37 3.60 -11.63
C SER A 239 16.91 3.40 -10.19
N ILE A 240 16.12 2.35 -9.95
CA ILE A 240 15.38 2.17 -8.70
C ILE A 240 16.22 1.41 -7.66
N PRO A 241 16.35 1.90 -6.41
CA PRO A 241 16.90 1.13 -5.28
C PRO A 241 16.21 -0.24 -5.15
N GLN A 242 16.95 -1.28 -4.76
CA GLN A 242 16.46 -2.68 -4.74
C GLN A 242 15.09 -2.86 -4.08
N LEU A 243 14.80 -2.12 -3.02
CA LEU A 243 13.52 -2.23 -2.32
C LEU A 243 12.33 -1.63 -3.09
N GLU A 244 12.56 -0.59 -3.88
CA GLU A 244 11.51 0.03 -4.69
C GLU A 244 11.18 -0.81 -5.94
N THR A 245 12.05 -1.75 -6.36
CA THR A 245 11.64 -2.76 -7.36
C THR A 245 10.64 -3.78 -6.80
N LEU A 246 10.65 -4.01 -5.48
CA LEU A 246 9.75 -4.96 -4.79
C LEU A 246 8.46 -4.30 -4.34
N ILE A 247 8.53 -3.02 -4.03
CA ILE A 247 7.39 -2.19 -3.72
C ILE A 247 7.37 -1.09 -4.79
N PRO A 248 7.04 -1.41 -6.05
CA PRO A 248 7.00 -0.39 -7.08
C PRO A 248 5.91 0.61 -6.73
N ARG A 249 6.20 1.90 -6.88
CA ARG A 249 5.18 2.95 -6.84
C ARG A 249 4.10 2.61 -7.87
N VAL A 250 2.83 2.85 -7.58
CA VAL A 250 1.80 2.78 -8.63
C VAL A 250 1.36 4.20 -8.89
N ASN A 251 1.64 4.71 -10.08
CA ASN A 251 1.01 5.93 -10.53
C ASN A 251 -0.46 5.58 -10.77
N GLY A 252 -1.34 6.10 -9.91
CA GLY A 252 -2.77 5.83 -9.95
C GLY A 252 -3.35 6.13 -11.32
N PHE A 253 -2.96 7.23 -11.97
CA PHE A 253 -3.44 7.61 -13.30
C PHE A 253 -2.96 6.68 -14.40
N SER A 254 -1.64 6.47 -14.50
CA SER A 254 -1.10 5.60 -15.55
C SER A 254 -1.66 4.18 -15.43
N TYR A 255 -1.81 3.69 -14.20
CA TYR A 255 -2.41 2.39 -13.95
C TYR A 255 -3.90 2.35 -14.26
N THR A 256 -4.71 3.31 -13.82
CA THR A 256 -6.16 3.27 -14.10
C THR A 256 -6.46 3.48 -15.57
N GLN A 257 -5.69 4.31 -16.26
CA GLN A 257 -5.76 4.44 -17.73
C GLN A 257 -5.46 3.10 -18.41
N TRP A 258 -4.34 2.45 -18.07
CA TRP A 258 -3.99 1.12 -18.58
C TRP A 258 -5.09 0.10 -18.30
N ALA A 259 -5.61 0.09 -17.07
CA ALA A 259 -6.65 -0.85 -16.66
C ALA A 259 -7.97 -0.61 -17.40
N GLN A 260 -8.34 0.65 -17.60
CA GLN A 260 -9.52 1.08 -18.34
C GLN A 260 -9.44 0.69 -19.82
N GLU A 261 -8.32 1.00 -20.48
CA GLU A 261 -8.06 0.61 -21.88
C GLU A 261 -8.14 -0.91 -22.05
N ARG A 262 -7.55 -1.66 -21.11
CA ARG A 262 -7.60 -3.13 -21.13
C ARG A 262 -9.01 -3.64 -20.91
N PHE A 263 -9.74 -3.09 -19.95
CA PHE A 263 -11.13 -3.45 -19.69
C PHE A 263 -12.02 -3.20 -20.91
N TYR A 264 -11.91 -2.04 -21.55
CA TYR A 264 -12.66 -1.74 -22.78
C TYR A 264 -12.30 -2.64 -23.94
N SER A 265 -11.02 -2.99 -24.08
CA SER A 265 -10.58 -3.99 -25.06
C SER A 265 -11.21 -5.36 -24.81
N LEU A 266 -11.38 -5.76 -23.54
CA LEU A 266 -12.04 -7.02 -23.19
C LEU A 266 -13.53 -7.01 -23.54
N LEU A 267 -14.21 -5.88 -23.36
CA LEU A 267 -15.63 -5.74 -23.73
C LEU A 267 -15.87 -5.86 -25.23
N ILE A 268 -14.98 -5.28 -26.04
CA ILE A 268 -15.11 -5.22 -27.51
C ILE A 268 -14.72 -6.56 -28.17
N ASN A 269 -13.64 -7.18 -27.70
CA ASN A 269 -12.99 -8.26 -28.46
C ASN A 269 -13.33 -9.67 -27.97
N ASN A 270 -13.99 -9.83 -26.81
CA ASN A 270 -14.24 -11.16 -26.26
C ASN A 270 -15.68 -11.62 -26.44
N VAL A 271 -15.78 -12.87 -26.88
CA VAL A 271 -17.01 -13.66 -26.86
C VAL A 271 -16.79 -14.79 -25.86
N VAL A 272 -17.62 -14.87 -24.83
CA VAL A 272 -17.52 -15.93 -23.82
C VAL A 272 -18.63 -16.96 -24.05
N ASN A 273 -18.24 -18.23 -24.05
CA ASN A 273 -19.18 -19.35 -24.01
C ASN A 273 -19.42 -19.72 -22.55
N ILE A 274 -20.62 -19.47 -22.04
CA ILE A 274 -20.90 -19.64 -20.59
C ILE A 274 -21.46 -21.03 -20.25
N ASN A 275 -21.97 -21.82 -21.21
CA ASN A 275 -22.58 -23.12 -20.93
C ASN A 275 -22.24 -24.20 -21.97
N SER A 276 -22.59 -25.45 -21.66
CA SER A 276 -22.59 -26.60 -22.61
C SER A 276 -23.35 -26.32 -23.91
N ASP A 277 -24.30 -25.39 -23.85
CA ASP A 277 -25.21 -25.05 -24.94
C ASP A 277 -24.60 -24.05 -25.93
N GLN A 278 -23.32 -23.70 -25.78
CA GLN A 278 -22.56 -22.82 -26.69
C GLN A 278 -23.21 -21.44 -26.92
N LYS A 279 -23.94 -20.92 -25.92
CA LYS A 279 -24.42 -19.54 -25.97
C LYS A 279 -23.23 -18.58 -25.84
N ASN A 280 -22.86 -18.02 -26.98
CA ASN A 280 -21.91 -16.92 -27.10
C ASN A 280 -22.52 -15.66 -26.48
N ILE A 281 -21.87 -15.12 -25.45
CA ILE A 281 -22.24 -13.86 -24.83
C ILE A 281 -21.16 -12.84 -25.15
N SER A 282 -21.60 -11.72 -25.71
CA SER A 282 -20.79 -10.56 -26.07
C SER A 282 -21.53 -9.28 -25.73
N PHE A 283 -20.82 -8.16 -25.65
CA PHE A 283 -21.43 -6.83 -25.51
C PHE A 283 -21.59 -6.21 -26.90
N ASN A 284 -22.76 -5.65 -27.19
CA ASN A 284 -22.97 -4.86 -28.41
C ASN A 284 -22.41 -3.44 -28.20
N GLN A 285 -22.29 -2.67 -29.28
CA GLN A 285 -21.68 -1.33 -29.22
C GLN A 285 -22.39 -0.38 -28.24
N THR A 286 -23.73 -0.39 -28.22
CA THR A 286 -24.51 0.43 -27.29
C THR A 286 -24.23 0.07 -25.83
N GLU A 287 -24.17 -1.22 -25.50
CA GLU A 287 -23.81 -1.68 -24.15
C GLU A 287 -22.37 -1.31 -23.80
N VAL A 288 -21.44 -1.41 -24.74
CA VAL A 288 -20.04 -0.98 -24.52
C VAL A 288 -19.97 0.51 -24.19
N ASP A 289 -20.72 1.34 -24.92
CA ASP A 289 -20.73 2.79 -24.70
C ASP A 289 -21.37 3.16 -23.36
N GLU A 290 -22.47 2.49 -22.97
CA GLU A 290 -23.07 2.62 -21.64
C GLU A 290 -22.07 2.23 -20.52
N ILE A 291 -21.37 1.10 -20.65
CA ILE A 291 -20.38 0.66 -19.66
C ILE A 291 -19.23 1.68 -19.55
N LYS A 292 -18.76 2.23 -20.67
CA LYS A 292 -17.69 3.23 -20.68
C LYS A 292 -18.09 4.49 -19.93
N GLU A 293 -19.31 5.00 -20.17
CA GLU A 293 -19.83 6.17 -19.47
C GLU A 293 -19.90 5.93 -17.95
N LEU A 294 -20.44 4.78 -17.56
CA LEU A 294 -20.65 4.41 -16.16
C LEU A 294 -19.35 4.15 -15.39
N THR A 295 -18.33 3.60 -16.06
CA THR A 295 -17.06 3.25 -15.42
C THR A 295 -16.04 4.38 -15.42
N ASN A 296 -16.28 5.48 -16.16
CA ASN A 296 -15.34 6.60 -16.21
C ASN A 296 -15.11 7.23 -14.81
N GLY A 297 -16.19 7.53 -14.08
CA GLY A 297 -16.09 8.07 -12.72
C GLY A 297 -15.43 7.11 -11.73
N PHE A 298 -15.65 5.79 -11.90
CA PHE A 298 -15.00 4.76 -11.10
C PHE A 298 -13.47 4.76 -11.29
N PHE A 299 -12.96 4.80 -12.54
CA PHE A 299 -11.51 4.81 -12.77
C PHE A 299 -10.84 6.10 -12.28
N GLN A 300 -11.53 7.24 -12.34
CA GLN A 300 -11.05 8.50 -11.76
C GLN A 300 -10.95 8.41 -10.23
N SER A 301 -12.01 7.94 -9.56
CA SER A 301 -12.00 7.78 -8.10
C SER A 301 -11.01 6.70 -7.64
N LEU A 302 -10.86 5.61 -8.38
CA LEU A 302 -9.86 4.58 -8.11
C LEU A 302 -8.43 5.15 -8.18
N ALA A 303 -8.12 6.01 -9.15
CA ALA A 303 -6.80 6.64 -9.26
C ALA A 303 -6.47 7.44 -7.99
N ARG A 304 -7.45 8.18 -7.47
CA ARG A 304 -7.36 8.91 -6.19
C ARG A 304 -7.15 7.97 -5.02
N ASN A 305 -7.96 6.92 -4.91
CA ASN A 305 -7.88 6.00 -3.78
C ASN A 305 -6.54 5.24 -3.75
N ILE A 306 -5.95 4.93 -4.91
CA ILE A 306 -4.60 4.34 -5.01
C ILE A 306 -3.56 5.25 -4.36
N HIS A 307 -3.56 6.53 -4.70
CA HIS A 307 -2.63 7.51 -4.12
C HIS A 307 -2.87 7.71 -2.63
N GLU A 308 -4.12 7.94 -2.25
CA GLU A 308 -4.49 8.12 -0.85
C GLU A 308 -4.10 6.92 -0.01
N TYR A 309 -4.29 5.70 -0.51
CA TYR A 309 -3.94 4.49 0.21
C TYR A 309 -2.44 4.34 0.40
N ASP A 310 -1.64 4.52 -0.65
CA ASP A 310 -0.18 4.41 -0.53
C ASP A 310 0.34 5.42 0.51
N ILE A 311 -0.21 6.63 0.52
CA ILE A 311 0.11 7.69 1.47
C ILE A 311 -0.39 7.36 2.88
N ASN A 312 -1.61 6.87 3.03
CA ASN A 312 -2.18 6.48 4.31
C ASN A 312 -1.44 5.29 4.93
N GLU A 313 -0.95 4.34 4.15
CA GLU A 313 -0.12 3.25 4.66
C GLU A 313 1.28 3.74 5.04
N ILE A 314 1.83 4.73 4.33
CA ILE A 314 3.03 5.44 4.81
C ILE A 314 2.74 6.13 6.15
N PHE A 315 1.60 6.80 6.27
CA PHE A 315 1.17 7.46 7.49
C PHE A 315 1.04 6.49 8.67
N LYS A 316 0.38 5.34 8.46
CA LYS A 316 0.24 4.28 9.47
C LYS A 316 1.58 3.70 9.93
N GLN A 317 2.61 3.70 9.08
CA GLN A 317 3.95 3.30 9.52
C GLN A 317 4.55 4.26 10.54
N ILE A 318 4.14 5.53 10.51
CA ILE A 318 4.59 6.57 11.44
C ILE A 318 3.72 6.58 12.71
N HIS A 319 2.41 6.33 12.56
CA HIS A 319 1.39 6.61 13.58
C HIS A 319 0.62 5.42 14.14
N ASP A 320 0.91 4.17 13.74
CA ASP A 320 0.48 2.99 14.51
C ASP A 320 1.26 2.92 15.85
N SER A 321 1.18 4.01 16.63
CA SER A 321 1.09 3.97 18.06
C SER A 321 -0.19 3.20 18.40
N PRO A 322 -0.18 2.39 19.45
CA PRO A 322 -0.99 1.20 19.53
C PRO A 322 -2.48 1.45 19.75
N GLY A 323 -3.23 1.53 18.65
CA GLY A 323 -4.67 1.31 18.66
C GLY A 323 -4.95 -0.14 19.07
N LYS A 324 -5.28 -0.37 20.34
CA LYS A 324 -5.51 -1.67 21.00
C LYS A 324 -4.27 -2.59 21.06
N ILE A 325 -3.18 -2.13 21.67
CA ILE A 325 -2.19 -3.07 22.21
C ILE A 325 -2.82 -3.92 23.30
N ILE A 326 -2.69 -5.23 23.14
CA ILE A 326 -2.87 -6.21 24.22
C ILE A 326 -2.01 -5.74 25.40
N PRO A 327 -2.55 -5.51 26.62
CA PRO A 327 -1.88 -4.80 27.72
C PRO A 327 -0.43 -5.20 28.05
N GLN A 328 -0.01 -6.40 27.63
CA GLN A 328 1.32 -6.96 27.76
C GLN A 328 2.44 -6.32 26.89
N TYR A 329 2.15 -5.36 26.00
CA TYR A 329 3.17 -4.67 25.17
C TYR A 329 3.13 -3.13 25.27
N LYS A 330 2.60 -2.57 26.37
CA LYS A 330 2.32 -1.13 26.52
C LYS A 330 3.53 -0.18 26.41
N ASP A 331 4.76 -0.66 26.57
CA ASP A 331 5.97 0.19 26.58
C ASP A 331 6.74 0.22 25.25
N ASP A 332 6.22 -0.52 24.27
CA ASP A 332 6.91 -1.02 23.10
C ASP A 332 6.26 -0.34 21.87
N ALA A 333 6.53 0.95 21.68
CA ALA A 333 6.09 1.68 20.48
C ALA A 333 6.52 0.89 19.23
N VAL A 334 5.61 0.75 18.26
CA VAL A 334 5.87 -0.03 17.04
C VAL A 334 6.72 0.80 16.10
N THR A 335 8.02 0.86 16.36
CA THR A 335 9.00 1.49 15.48
C THR A 335 9.43 0.51 14.37
N ILE A 336 9.78 1.04 13.20
CA ILE A 336 10.57 0.29 12.22
C ILE A 336 11.94 0.06 12.87
N ALA A 337 12.51 -1.13 12.66
CA ALA A 337 13.83 -1.46 13.20
C ALA A 337 14.89 -0.46 12.74
N SER A 338 16.01 -0.38 13.46
CA SER A 338 17.14 0.46 13.08
C SER A 338 18.21 -0.40 12.44
N ASP A 339 18.21 -0.47 11.11
CA ASP A 339 19.11 -1.26 10.26
C ASP A 339 19.28 -0.63 8.87
N ASP A 340 20.35 -0.93 8.13
CA ASP A 340 20.63 -0.33 6.81
C ASP A 340 19.47 -0.54 5.83
N ILE A 341 18.81 -1.70 5.87
CA ILE A 341 17.67 -1.96 4.98
C ILE A 341 16.41 -1.15 5.34
N THR A 342 16.26 -0.80 6.62
CA THR A 342 15.17 0.07 7.07
C THR A 342 15.41 1.52 6.70
N GLU A 343 16.67 1.94 6.58
CA GLU A 343 17.02 3.25 6.01
C GLU A 343 16.63 3.31 4.54
N GLN A 344 16.92 2.27 3.76
CA GLN A 344 16.45 2.19 2.37
C GLN A 344 14.91 2.26 2.28
N LEU A 345 14.19 1.56 3.14
CA LEU A 345 12.72 1.67 3.22
C LEU A 345 12.27 3.10 3.51
N ALA A 346 12.91 3.75 4.49
CA ALA A 346 12.61 5.13 4.84
C ALA A 346 12.88 6.10 3.66
N GLU A 347 13.95 5.89 2.90
CA GLU A 347 14.22 6.68 1.70
C GLU A 347 13.18 6.46 0.60
N VAL A 348 12.78 5.22 0.33
CA VAL A 348 11.71 4.91 -0.64
C VAL A 348 10.41 5.60 -0.25
N ILE A 349 10.03 5.53 1.03
CA ILE A 349 8.83 6.19 1.57
C ILE A 349 8.91 7.71 1.40
N LEU A 350 10.06 8.30 1.73
CA LEU A 350 10.29 9.73 1.62
C LEU A 350 10.19 10.21 0.18
N ASN A 351 10.81 9.48 -0.75
CA ASN A 351 10.78 9.82 -2.17
C ASN A 351 9.33 9.83 -2.67
N ARG A 352 8.53 8.83 -2.31
CA ARG A 352 7.10 8.81 -2.67
C ARG A 352 6.31 9.97 -2.11
N ILE A 353 6.49 10.30 -0.83
CA ILE A 353 5.82 11.48 -0.28
C ILE A 353 6.29 12.73 -0.99
N THR A 354 7.58 12.83 -1.32
CA THR A 354 8.10 13.99 -2.01
C THR A 354 7.47 14.14 -3.39
N GLU A 355 7.28 13.03 -4.09
CA GLU A 355 6.63 13.02 -5.40
C GLU A 355 5.13 13.30 -5.28
N TYR A 356 4.39 12.59 -4.42
CA TYR A 356 2.95 12.82 -4.26
C TYR A 356 2.61 14.19 -3.67
N ALA A 357 3.45 14.74 -2.79
CA ALA A 357 3.22 16.01 -2.13
C ALA A 357 3.90 17.20 -2.80
N PHE A 358 4.77 16.99 -3.80
CA PHE A 358 5.48 18.09 -4.48
C PHE A 358 5.68 17.91 -6.00
N SER A 359 5.12 16.86 -6.63
CA SER A 359 5.15 16.70 -8.08
C SER A 359 4.28 17.77 -8.75
N PRO A 360 4.77 18.40 -9.83
CA PRO A 360 3.97 19.33 -10.63
C PRO A 360 2.87 18.64 -11.44
N GLU A 361 2.93 17.31 -11.58
CA GLU A 361 2.02 16.49 -12.40
C GLU A 361 0.74 16.06 -11.68
N ILE A 362 0.43 16.62 -10.51
CA ILE A 362 -0.86 16.33 -9.88
C ILE A 362 -1.94 16.93 -10.79
N PRO A 363 -2.79 16.10 -11.42
CA PRO A 363 -3.80 16.57 -12.32
C PRO A 363 -4.71 17.57 -11.64
N GLU A 364 -5.24 18.51 -12.42
CA GLU A 364 -6.12 19.57 -11.94
C GLU A 364 -7.29 19.03 -11.11
N ASP A 365 -7.71 17.78 -11.31
CA ASP A 365 -8.76 17.11 -10.54
C ASP A 365 -8.40 16.76 -9.07
N PHE A 366 -7.12 16.81 -8.70
CA PHE A 366 -6.62 16.58 -7.32
C PHE A 366 -6.26 17.88 -6.61
N SER A 367 -6.08 18.94 -7.38
CA SER A 367 -6.20 20.29 -6.87
C SER A 367 -7.68 20.63 -6.81
N GLU A 368 -8.22 20.88 -5.64
CA GLU A 368 -9.37 21.75 -5.60
C GLU A 368 -8.85 23.11 -6.12
N GLU A 369 -9.02 23.40 -7.41
CA GLU A 369 -8.73 24.70 -7.99
C GLU A 369 -9.88 25.66 -7.65
N SER A 370 -10.05 25.96 -6.37
CA SER A 370 -10.68 27.21 -5.96
C SER A 370 -9.61 28.05 -5.29
N SER A 371 -8.94 28.88 -6.09
CA SER A 371 -8.32 30.05 -5.50
C SER A 371 -9.45 30.92 -4.96
N TYR A 372 -9.70 30.87 -3.66
CA TYR A 372 -10.76 31.67 -3.05
C TYR A 372 -10.30 33.13 -3.07
N LEU A 373 -11.03 33.96 -3.81
CA LEU A 373 -10.90 35.40 -3.72
C LEU A 373 -11.55 35.84 -2.41
N PHE A 374 -10.74 36.02 -1.38
CA PHE A 374 -11.19 36.58 -0.12
C PHE A 374 -11.22 38.11 -0.26
N LYS A 375 -12.44 38.67 -0.28
CA LYS A 375 -12.65 40.11 -0.23
C LYS A 375 -12.99 40.53 1.19
N ILE A 376 -12.02 41.09 1.88
CA ILE A 376 -12.19 41.60 3.25
C ILE A 376 -12.45 43.09 3.16
N LYS A 377 -13.66 43.54 3.53
CA LYS A 377 -13.95 44.97 3.67
C LYS A 377 -13.25 45.51 4.91
N LEU A 378 -12.45 46.57 4.76
CA LEU A 378 -11.72 47.15 5.87
C LEU A 378 -12.68 47.93 6.78
N PRO A 379 -12.54 47.85 8.11
CA PRO A 379 -13.37 48.61 9.05
C PRO A 379 -13.31 50.12 8.77
N ASN A 380 -14.45 50.80 8.85
CA ASN A 380 -14.57 52.26 8.72
C ASN A 380 -14.07 52.86 7.39
N THR A 381 -13.91 52.05 6.35
CA THR A 381 -13.59 52.53 4.99
C THR A 381 -14.50 51.86 3.97
N ASP A 382 -14.62 52.45 2.78
CA ASP A 382 -15.23 51.78 1.62
C ASP A 382 -14.24 50.91 0.84
N SER A 383 -13.01 50.83 1.31
CA SER A 383 -11.94 50.03 0.73
C SER A 383 -12.09 48.56 1.12
N SER A 384 -11.65 47.68 0.22
CA SER A 384 -11.60 46.23 0.43
C SER A 384 -10.24 45.70 0.00
N VAL A 385 -9.71 44.75 0.76
CA VAL A 385 -8.55 43.97 0.34
C VAL A 385 -9.06 42.70 -0.30
N GLU A 386 -8.70 42.51 -1.57
CA GLU A 386 -8.86 41.24 -2.25
C GLU A 386 -7.54 40.48 -2.10
N THR A 387 -7.61 39.30 -1.50
CA THR A 387 -6.48 38.37 -1.45
C THR A 387 -6.89 37.05 -2.05
N VAL A 388 -5.98 36.46 -2.81
CA VAL A 388 -6.16 35.12 -3.37
C VAL A 388 -5.42 34.17 -2.46
N ILE A 389 -6.15 33.37 -1.67
CA ILE A 389 -5.52 32.30 -0.91
C ILE A 389 -5.31 31.14 -1.88
N PRO A 390 -4.06 30.69 -2.11
CA PRO A 390 -3.85 29.51 -2.92
C PRO A 390 -4.42 28.30 -2.17
N GLN A 391 -5.40 27.64 -2.76
CA GLN A 391 -5.77 26.31 -2.32
C GLN A 391 -4.61 25.38 -2.64
N PHE A 392 -4.26 24.54 -1.65
CA PHE A 392 -3.15 23.62 -1.83
C PHE A 392 -3.53 22.61 -2.91
N LYS A 393 -2.66 22.43 -3.92
CA LYS A 393 -2.85 21.43 -4.98
C LYS A 393 -2.87 19.97 -4.50
N TYR A 394 -2.62 19.73 -3.21
CA TYR A 394 -2.41 18.39 -2.66
C TYR A 394 -3.59 17.99 -1.78
N HIS A 395 -4.10 16.78 -2.01
CA HIS A 395 -5.18 16.20 -1.20
C HIS A 395 -4.86 16.22 0.30
N TYR A 396 -5.87 16.41 1.16
CA TYR A 396 -5.72 16.61 2.61
C TYR A 396 -4.82 15.55 3.28
N ASN A 397 -5.06 14.27 2.99
CA ASN A 397 -4.30 13.15 3.57
C ASN A 397 -2.80 13.19 3.21
N ILE A 398 -2.45 13.73 2.04
CA ILE A 398 -1.06 13.92 1.58
C ILE A 398 -0.37 14.97 2.43
N ARG A 399 -1.05 16.12 2.61
CA ARG A 399 -0.55 17.22 3.44
C ARG A 399 -0.36 16.78 4.88
N LEU A 400 -1.35 16.09 5.44
CA LEU A 400 -1.29 15.57 6.80
C LEU A 400 -0.10 14.60 6.97
N SER A 401 0.13 13.70 6.01
CA SER A 401 1.25 12.76 6.06
C SER A 401 2.61 13.45 5.98
N ALA A 402 2.77 14.41 5.08
CA ALA A 402 4.00 15.19 4.93
C ALA A 402 4.31 16.03 6.18
N ILE A 403 3.29 16.69 6.75
CA ILE A 403 3.40 17.44 8.00
C ILE A 403 3.84 16.50 9.12
N ASN A 404 3.21 15.33 9.24
CA ASN A 404 3.53 14.42 10.31
C ASN A 404 4.96 13.87 10.23
N LEU A 405 5.51 13.64 9.04
CA LEU A 405 6.93 13.32 8.88
C LEU A 405 7.87 14.44 9.37
N LEU A 406 7.48 15.71 9.28
CA LEU A 406 8.25 16.81 9.90
C LEU A 406 8.21 16.77 11.43
N HIS A 407 7.17 16.15 11.98
CA HIS A 407 6.92 16.01 13.42
C HIS A 407 7.43 14.68 14.01
N VAL A 408 7.95 13.76 13.18
CA VAL A 408 8.75 12.60 13.62
C VAL A 408 9.96 13.13 14.40
N GLY A 409 9.80 13.31 15.70
CA GLY A 409 10.74 14.09 16.52
C GLY A 409 10.25 14.49 17.91
N LEU A 410 8.95 14.42 18.22
CA LEU A 410 8.39 14.86 19.51
C LEU A 410 7.59 13.75 20.21
N TYR A 411 8.23 12.60 20.50
CA TYR A 411 7.54 11.57 21.28
C TYR A 411 7.46 12.09 22.73
N PRO A 412 6.29 12.01 23.38
CA PRO A 412 6.20 12.29 24.81
C PRO A 412 7.17 11.37 25.57
N GLY A 413 8.16 11.96 26.25
CA GLY A 413 9.14 11.21 27.07
C GLY A 413 10.58 11.16 26.54
N GLY A 414 10.94 11.91 25.50
CA GLY A 414 12.35 12.17 25.17
C GLY A 414 13.15 10.98 24.63
N ARG A 415 12.50 9.93 24.12
CA ARG A 415 13.21 8.82 23.45
C ARG A 415 13.83 9.32 22.13
N GLU A 416 15.10 9.00 21.91
CA GLU A 416 15.75 9.25 20.62
C GLU A 416 15.09 8.38 19.54
N TYR A 417 14.74 9.00 18.41
CA TYR A 417 14.19 8.30 17.27
C TYR A 417 15.25 7.42 16.60
N PRO A 418 14.85 6.33 15.92
CA PRO A 418 15.75 5.63 15.02
C PRO A 418 16.30 6.61 13.96
N PHE A 419 17.56 6.40 13.58
CA PHE A 419 18.33 7.32 12.73
C PHE A 419 17.61 7.71 11.43
N TRP A 420 16.95 6.73 10.78
CA TRP A 420 16.23 6.93 9.54
C TRP A 420 15.06 7.94 9.66
N GLY A 421 14.38 8.01 10.82
CA GLY A 421 13.28 8.97 11.02
C GLY A 421 13.77 10.41 11.09
N ARG A 422 14.96 10.62 11.70
CA ARG A 422 15.65 11.92 11.72
C ARG A 422 16.09 12.32 10.32
N LEU A 423 16.58 11.36 9.52
CA LEU A 423 16.97 11.56 8.13
C LEU A 423 15.78 12.03 7.29
N GLN A 424 14.64 11.32 7.37
CA GLN A 424 13.41 11.68 6.65
C GLN A 424 12.93 13.08 7.01
N LYS A 425 12.85 13.40 8.31
CA LYS A 425 12.46 14.73 8.80
C LYS A 425 13.37 15.82 8.24
N ASN A 426 14.69 15.65 8.30
CA ASN A 426 15.64 16.66 7.85
C ASN A 426 15.55 16.87 6.33
N LYS A 427 15.40 15.79 5.55
CA LYS A 427 15.23 15.87 4.09
C LYS A 427 13.92 16.57 3.73
N LEU A 428 12.79 16.20 4.35
CA LEU A 428 11.52 16.89 4.14
C LEU A 428 11.59 18.35 4.53
N ARG A 429 12.15 18.65 5.71
CA ARG A 429 12.32 20.03 6.15
C ARG A 429 13.07 20.85 5.12
N LYS A 430 14.14 20.32 4.51
CA LYS A 430 14.87 21.02 3.45
C LYS A 430 14.00 21.24 2.20
N ILE A 431 13.17 20.26 1.82
CA ILE A 431 12.23 20.39 0.68
C ILE A 431 11.18 21.45 0.98
N PHE A 432 10.56 21.39 2.15
CA PHE A 432 9.62 22.38 2.65
C PHE A 432 10.26 23.76 2.71
N ASP A 433 11.41 23.91 3.35
CA ASP A 433 12.14 25.17 3.46
C ASP A 433 12.42 25.75 2.08
N THR A 434 12.79 24.93 1.08
CA THR A 434 13.05 25.39 -0.30
C THR A 434 11.76 25.83 -1.00
N LYS A 435 10.68 25.04 -0.93
CA LYS A 435 9.40 25.32 -1.58
C LYS A 435 8.63 26.47 -0.91
N PHE A 436 8.67 26.52 0.43
CA PHE A 436 8.06 27.58 1.25
C PHE A 436 8.96 28.79 1.46
N LEU A 437 10.27 28.77 1.13
CA LEU A 437 11.07 29.99 1.06
C LEU A 437 10.44 30.96 0.08
N LEU A 438 9.98 30.44 -1.06
CA LEU A 438 9.28 31.21 -2.09
C LEU A 438 8.01 31.83 -1.51
N TRP A 439 7.21 31.04 -0.77
CA TRP A 439 6.03 31.53 -0.05
C TRP A 439 6.37 32.60 1.00
N ASN A 440 7.40 32.37 1.82
CA ASN A 440 7.83 33.30 2.86
C ASN A 440 8.44 34.58 2.27
N GLN A 441 9.07 34.51 1.09
CA GLN A 441 9.53 35.67 0.34
C GLN A 441 8.34 36.44 -0.23
N THR A 442 7.35 35.77 -0.81
CA THR A 442 6.08 36.40 -1.26
C THR A 442 5.34 37.04 -0.09
N ARG A 443 5.22 36.34 1.05
CA ARG A 443 4.60 36.85 2.29
C ARG A 443 5.38 38.02 2.88
N ARG A 444 6.72 37.98 2.87
CA ARG A 444 7.56 39.11 3.32
C ARG A 444 7.40 40.30 2.39
N ALA A 445 7.42 40.11 1.08
CA ALA A 445 7.15 41.16 0.11
C ALA A 445 5.74 41.77 0.31
N TRP A 446 4.75 40.94 0.62
CA TRP A 446 3.39 41.38 0.94
C TRP A 446 3.32 42.16 2.27
N ARG A 447 4.02 41.71 3.31
CA ARG A 447 4.15 42.43 4.58
C ARG A 447 4.90 43.76 4.42
N THR A 448 5.96 43.77 3.64
CA THR A 448 6.71 44.99 3.30
C THR A 448 5.82 45.96 2.53
N PHE A 449 5.05 45.50 1.54
CA PHE A 449 4.06 46.31 0.83
C PHE A 449 3.02 46.92 1.79
N ILE A 450 2.46 46.14 2.72
CA ILE A 450 1.52 46.67 3.73
C ILE A 450 2.18 47.73 4.62
N ASN A 451 3.41 47.46 5.09
CA ASN A 451 4.14 48.37 5.97
C ASN A 451 4.56 49.66 5.26
N GLU A 452 4.87 49.61 3.96
CA GLU A 452 5.20 50.77 3.12
C GLU A 452 3.97 51.63 2.79
N GLN A 453 2.75 51.08 2.89
CA GLN A 453 1.50 51.83 2.76
C GLN A 453 1.08 52.55 4.05
N GLU A 454 1.92 52.56 5.09
CA GLU A 454 1.70 53.23 6.38
C GLU A 454 0.35 52.86 7.05
N TRP A 455 -0.01 51.59 7.03
CA TRP A 455 -1.16 51.12 7.82
C TRP A 455 -0.77 51.06 9.29
N ASP A 456 -1.37 51.94 10.09
CA ASP A 456 -1.08 52.03 11.52
C ASP A 456 -1.38 50.71 12.25
N ALA A 457 -0.48 50.35 13.18
CA ALA A 457 -0.37 49.05 13.81
C ALA A 457 -1.55 48.53 14.70
N PRO A 458 -2.65 49.24 15.02
CA PRO A 458 -3.77 48.64 15.75
C PRO A 458 -4.59 47.62 14.93
N GLU A 459 -4.56 47.70 13.60
CA GLU A 459 -5.43 46.89 12.73
C GLU A 459 -4.88 45.48 12.46
N TYR A 460 -3.60 45.25 12.77
CA TYR A 460 -2.97 43.93 12.66
C TYR A 460 -3.47 42.92 13.72
N ARG A 461 -3.89 43.39 14.90
CA ARG A 461 -4.54 42.54 15.93
C ARG A 461 -6.03 42.29 15.64
N LEU A 462 -6.58 43.05 14.70
CA LEU A 462 -7.97 42.97 14.30
C LEU A 462 -8.22 41.85 13.28
N ILE A 463 -7.23 41.41 12.51
CA ILE A 463 -7.41 40.30 11.55
C ILE A 463 -7.54 38.95 12.27
N GLU A 464 -6.98 38.80 13.48
CA GLU A 464 -7.20 37.63 14.34
C GLU A 464 -8.49 37.71 15.19
N SER A 465 -9.15 38.87 15.24
CA SER A 465 -10.34 39.10 16.08
C SER A 465 -11.58 39.63 15.34
N ILE A 466 -11.50 39.93 14.04
CA ILE A 466 -12.59 40.43 13.19
C ILE A 466 -12.61 39.66 11.87
N LEU A 467 -13.12 38.44 11.95
CA LEU A 467 -14.04 38.00 10.91
C LEU A 467 -15.44 38.15 11.52
N PRO A 468 -16.30 39.03 11.00
CA PRO A 468 -17.69 39.06 11.44
C PRO A 468 -18.35 37.79 10.89
N ILE A 469 -18.28 36.73 11.70
CA ILE A 469 -18.82 35.38 11.46
C ILE A 469 -20.29 35.45 11.02
N ASP A 470 -21.00 36.50 11.42
CA ASP A 470 -22.38 36.82 11.14
C ASP A 470 -22.68 37.28 9.69
N LYS A 471 -21.67 37.48 8.83
CA LYS A 471 -21.86 37.86 7.40
C LYS A 471 -21.55 36.79 6.35
N PHE A 472 -21.12 35.61 6.77
CA PHE A 472 -20.88 34.48 5.88
C PHE A 472 -22.19 33.76 5.55
N SER A 473 -22.27 33.11 4.38
CA SER A 473 -23.31 32.08 4.15
C SER A 473 -23.08 30.92 5.12
N ASP A 474 -24.11 30.14 5.45
CA ASP A 474 -23.95 29.02 6.40
C ASP A 474 -22.92 27.99 5.92
N ASP A 475 -22.75 27.85 4.60
CA ASP A 475 -21.74 26.98 3.98
C ASP A 475 -20.32 27.53 4.15
N ASP A 476 -20.11 28.83 3.93
CA ASP A 476 -18.81 29.49 4.12
C ASP A 476 -18.41 29.54 5.61
N ARG A 477 -19.39 29.68 6.52
CA ARG A 477 -19.15 29.53 7.96
C ARG A 477 -18.69 28.12 8.28
N SER A 478 -19.42 27.12 7.82
CA SER A 478 -19.09 25.72 8.11
C SER A 478 -17.70 25.37 7.59
N MET A 479 -17.32 25.83 6.40
CA MET A 479 -16.02 25.56 5.79
C MET A 479 -14.88 26.32 6.46
N PHE A 480 -15.06 27.61 6.79
CA PHE A 480 -14.07 28.39 7.54
C PHE A 480 -13.93 27.89 8.99
N PHE A 481 -15.03 27.55 9.65
CA PHE A 481 -14.99 26.94 10.98
C PHE A 481 -14.39 25.55 10.93
N ASN A 482 -14.62 24.73 9.90
CA ASN A 482 -13.96 23.45 9.77
C ASN A 482 -12.45 23.63 9.52
N TRP A 483 -12.03 24.57 8.67
CA TRP A 483 -10.61 24.89 8.48
C TRP A 483 -9.96 25.44 9.76
N PHE A 484 -10.61 26.41 10.43
CA PHE A 484 -10.09 27.01 11.65
C PHE A 484 -10.12 26.02 12.82
N LYS A 485 -11.17 25.20 12.93
CA LYS A 485 -11.27 24.10 13.90
C LYS A 485 -10.29 22.99 13.58
N GLU A 486 -9.99 22.68 12.32
CA GLU A 486 -8.94 21.73 11.93
C GLU A 486 -7.57 22.28 12.29
N VAL A 487 -7.27 23.54 11.98
CA VAL A 487 -6.02 24.20 12.37
C VAL A 487 -5.92 24.35 13.89
N GLN A 488 -7.02 24.64 14.57
CA GLN A 488 -7.09 24.81 16.02
C GLN A 488 -7.06 23.47 16.75
N GLU A 489 -7.73 22.41 16.30
CA GLU A 489 -7.64 21.04 16.83
C GLU A 489 -6.26 20.44 16.53
N LEU A 490 -5.66 20.76 15.38
CA LEU A 490 -4.26 20.45 15.08
C LEU A 490 -3.33 21.20 16.06
N CYS A 491 -3.53 22.50 16.28
CA CYS A 491 -2.75 23.28 17.26
C CYS A 491 -3.03 22.89 18.73
N LEU A 492 -4.24 22.49 19.08
CA LEU A 492 -4.65 22.09 20.44
C LEU A 492 -4.20 20.66 20.77
N SER A 493 -4.28 19.74 19.82
CA SER A 493 -3.64 18.42 19.94
C SER A 493 -2.11 18.52 20.04
N ILE A 494 -1.52 19.61 19.53
CA ILE A 494 -0.11 19.98 19.71
C ILE A 494 0.18 20.66 21.08
N THR A 495 -0.74 21.47 21.62
CA THR A 495 -0.47 22.36 22.79
C THR A 495 -0.91 21.85 24.15
N GLU A 496 -1.78 20.83 24.27
CA GLU A 496 -2.07 20.24 25.59
C GLU A 496 -0.83 19.62 26.28
N LYS A 497 0.33 19.52 25.61
CA LYS A 497 1.55 18.94 26.17
C LYS A 497 2.87 19.71 25.98
N ASN A 498 2.91 20.90 25.36
CA ASN A 498 4.13 21.72 25.34
C ASN A 498 3.88 23.22 25.01
N SER A 499 4.56 24.10 25.73
CA SER A 499 4.38 25.56 25.76
C SER A 499 5.16 26.36 24.69
N ASN A 500 5.65 25.73 23.62
CA ASN A 500 6.52 26.39 22.64
C ASN A 500 6.02 26.26 21.19
N CYS A 501 4.76 26.63 20.94
CA CYS A 501 4.26 26.92 19.61
C CYS A 501 4.06 28.44 19.50
N TRP A 502 5.01 29.14 18.87
CA TRP A 502 4.83 30.53 18.44
C TRP A 502 4.28 30.50 17.02
N TRP A 503 2.96 30.53 16.89
CA TRP A 503 2.22 30.83 15.67
C TRP A 503 1.19 31.88 15.96
#